data_AF-A0A1I1PZF7-F1
#
_entry.id   AF-A0A1I1PZF7-F1
#
_cell.length_a   1.000
_cell.length_b   1.000
_cell.length_c   1.000
_cell.angle_alpha   90.00
_cell.angle_beta   90.00
_cell.angle_gamma   90.00
#
_symmetry.space_group_name_H-M   'P 1'
#
loop_
_entity.id
_entity.type
_entity.pdbx_description
1 polymer ?
#
loop_
_entity_poly.entity_id
_entity_poly.type
_entity_poly.pdbx_seq_one_letter_code
_entity_poly.pdbx_strand_id
1 'polypeptide(L)'
;MLHGYFDLPTFYFFEEGNIWTGSLYTNFNYRITPKKSDEKKELKVDVWYGTKCFDVTEELVAQFSEEYSAEGLEACIADLTKEFEHFKEIRKEKGF
;
A
#
# COMPACT_ATOMS: atom_id res chain seq x y z
N MET A 1 -12.70 5.60 4.31
CA MET A 1 -13.20 4.96 5.55
C MET A 1 -11.98 4.52 6.31
N LEU A 2 -11.93 4.68 7.63
CA LEU A 2 -10.73 4.33 8.38
C LEU A 2 -10.65 2.81 8.55
N HIS A 3 -9.69 2.18 7.88
CA HIS A 3 -9.32 0.77 8.01
C HIS A 3 -8.05 0.66 8.86
N GLY A 4 -8.22 0.57 10.18
CA GLY A 4 -7.10 0.56 11.12
C GLY A 4 -6.28 1.85 11.07
N TYR A 5 -5.06 1.78 10.55
CA TYR A 5 -4.17 2.94 10.38
C TYR A 5 -4.38 3.71 9.07
N PHE A 6 -5.09 3.12 8.10
CA PHE A 6 -5.17 3.65 6.74
C PHE A 6 -6.57 4.17 6.45
N ASP A 7 -6.69 5.41 5.98
CA ASP A 7 -7.93 5.90 5.39
C ASP A 7 -7.91 5.57 3.90
N LEU A 8 -8.56 4.47 3.55
CA LEU A 8 -8.62 3.96 2.17
C LEU A 8 -10.02 4.17 1.58
N PRO A 9 -10.10 4.34 0.25
CA PRO A 9 -11.38 4.31 -0.44
C PRO A 9 -11.93 2.88 -0.50
N THR A 10 -13.21 2.77 -0.84
CA THR A 10 -13.83 1.46 -1.09
C THR A 10 -13.28 0.83 -2.38
N PHE A 11 -13.50 -0.47 -2.55
CA PHE A 11 -13.09 -1.20 -3.75
C PHE A 11 -13.58 -0.56 -5.06
N TYR A 12 -14.77 0.05 -5.06
CA TYR A 12 -15.33 0.77 -6.20
C TYR A 12 -14.38 1.83 -6.80
N PHE A 13 -13.56 2.47 -5.97
CA PHE A 13 -12.55 3.41 -6.45
C PHE A 13 -11.55 2.75 -7.42
N PHE A 14 -11.15 1.51 -7.11
CA PHE A 14 -10.25 0.73 -7.94
C PHE A 14 -10.95 0.12 -9.15
N GLU A 15 -12.28 -0.12 -9.09
CA GLU A 15 -13.12 -0.53 -10.24
C GLU A 15 -13.00 0.43 -11.41
N GLU A 16 -12.93 1.73 -11.12
CA GLU A 16 -12.73 2.80 -12.10
C GLU A 16 -11.26 2.90 -12.61
N GLY A 17 -10.37 2.01 -12.16
CA GLY A 17 -8.96 1.97 -12.58
C GLY A 17 -8.07 2.99 -11.88
N ASN A 18 -8.56 3.63 -10.81
CA ASN A 18 -7.79 4.63 -10.08
C ASN A 18 -6.67 4.02 -9.26
N ILE A 19 -5.60 4.79 -9.09
CA ILE A 19 -4.45 4.43 -8.28
C ILE A 19 -4.55 5.19 -6.96
N TRP A 20 -4.37 4.47 -5.85
CA TRP A 20 -4.34 5.08 -4.53
C TRP A 20 -2.91 5.17 -4.01
N THR A 21 -2.52 6.32 -3.49
CA THR A 21 -1.21 6.51 -2.84
C THR A 21 -1.44 7.18 -1.49
N GLY A 22 -0.77 6.69 -0.46
CA GLY A 22 -0.86 7.25 0.88
C GLY A 22 0.47 7.20 1.61
N SER A 23 0.51 7.90 2.74
CA SER A 23 1.67 7.90 3.63
C SER A 23 1.24 7.97 5.09
N LEU A 24 2.10 7.43 5.97
CA LEU A 24 1.98 7.49 7.42
C LEU A 24 3.32 7.94 8.02
N TYR A 25 3.25 8.74 9.09
CA TYR A 25 4.42 9.26 9.82
C TYR A 25 5.53 9.88 8.93
N THR A 26 5.16 10.52 7.81
CA THR A 26 6.08 11.22 6.88
C THR A 26 7.07 10.32 6.12
N ASN A 27 7.29 9.08 6.57
CA ASN A 27 8.35 8.20 6.07
C ASN A 27 7.87 6.80 5.70
N PHE A 28 6.63 6.42 5.99
CA PHE A 28 6.05 5.19 5.47
C PHE A 28 5.12 5.55 4.32
N ASN A 29 5.43 5.10 3.11
CA ASN A 29 4.62 5.39 1.93
C ASN A 29 4.17 4.09 1.27
N TYR A 30 2.98 4.14 0.67
CA TYR A 30 2.43 3.00 -0.03
C TYR A 30 1.61 3.43 -1.23
N ARG A 31 1.54 2.55 -2.23
CA ARG A 31 0.76 2.74 -3.45
C ARG A 31 0.02 1.46 -3.78
N ILE A 32 -1.29 1.56 -4.01
CA ILE A 32 -2.16 0.47 -4.47
C ILE A 32 -2.51 0.75 -5.92
N THR A 33 -2.08 -0.14 -6.81
CA THR A 33 -2.31 -0.06 -8.25
C THR A 33 -3.17 -1.23 -8.71
N PRO A 34 -4.37 -0.98 -9.25
CA PRO A 34 -5.17 -2.03 -9.85
C PRO A 34 -4.53 -2.47 -11.17
N LYS A 35 -4.22 -3.75 -11.29
CA LYS A 35 -3.76 -4.37 -12.52
C LYS A 35 -4.88 -5.24 -13.08
N LYS A 36 -5.37 -4.87 -14.25
CA LYS A 36 -6.32 -5.67 -15.03
C LYS A 36 -5.59 -6.11 -16.30
N SER A 37 -4.91 -7.25 -16.27
CA SER A 37 -4.50 -7.91 -17.51
C SER A 37 -5.60 -8.87 -17.96
N ASP A 38 -5.58 -9.27 -19.24
CA ASP A 38 -6.57 -10.20 -19.80
C ASP A 38 -6.61 -11.57 -19.07
N GLU A 39 -5.53 -11.93 -18.38
CA GLU A 39 -5.37 -13.21 -17.68
C GLU A 39 -5.46 -13.11 -16.15
N LYS A 40 -5.17 -11.94 -15.55
CA LYS A 40 -5.16 -11.79 -14.09
C LYS A 40 -5.55 -10.38 -13.66
N LYS A 41 -6.49 -10.31 -12.72
CA LYS A 41 -6.85 -9.06 -12.06
C LYS A 41 -6.32 -9.11 -10.63
N GLU A 42 -5.44 -8.17 -10.29
CA GLU A 42 -4.82 -8.09 -8.97
C GLU A 42 -4.71 -6.64 -8.48
N LEU A 43 -4.75 -6.45 -7.16
CA LEU A 43 -4.38 -5.21 -6.51
C LEU A 43 -2.92 -5.32 -6.09
N LYS A 44 -2.03 -4.57 -6.76
CA LYS A 44 -0.62 -4.54 -6.41
C LYS A 44 -0.37 -3.45 -5.38
N VAL A 45 0.34 -3.79 -4.31
CA VAL A 45 0.80 -2.83 -3.31
C VAL A 45 2.31 -2.71 -3.36
N ASP A 46 2.78 -1.47 -3.43
CA ASP A 46 4.19 -1.10 -3.36
C ASP A 46 4.42 -0.26 -2.11
N VAL A 47 5.38 -0.62 -1.27
CA VAL A 47 5.71 0.09 -0.03
C VAL A 47 7.15 0.58 -0.09
N TRP A 48 7.41 1.81 0.36
CA TRP A 48 8.75 2.36 0.46
C TRP A 48 8.88 3.31 1.63
N TYR A 49 10.11 3.44 2.14
CA TYR A 49 10.41 4.32 3.26
C TYR A 49 11.16 5.58 2.81
N GLY A 50 10.87 6.70 3.47
CA GLY A 50 11.53 7.99 3.22
C GLY A 50 10.57 9.09 2.77
N THR A 51 11.12 10.20 2.30
CA THR A 51 10.37 11.41 1.91
C THR A 51 10.22 11.57 0.41
N LYS A 52 10.87 10.69 -0.36
CA LYS A 52 10.81 10.69 -1.82
C LYS A 52 9.45 10.18 -2.30
N CYS A 53 8.92 10.80 -3.37
CA CYS A 53 7.72 10.31 -4.03
C CYS A 53 8.03 9.03 -4.83
N PHE A 54 6.99 8.30 -5.23
CA PHE A 54 7.12 6.99 -5.88
C PHE A 54 8.02 7.03 -7.13
N ASP A 55 7.92 8.06 -7.96
CA ASP A 55 8.66 8.11 -9.24
C ASP A 55 10.17 8.31 -9.06
N VAL A 56 10.60 8.85 -7.91
CA VAL A 56 12.00 9.10 -7.59
C VAL A 56 12.51 8.19 -6.47
N THR A 57 11.66 7.31 -5.94
CA THR A 57 12.09 6.32 -4.95
C THR A 57 12.93 5.26 -5.64
N GLU A 58 14.08 4.95 -5.06
CA GLU A 58 15.04 4.01 -5.63
C GLU A 58 14.87 2.60 -5.05
N GLU A 59 14.27 2.48 -3.87
CA GLU A 59 14.13 1.22 -3.15
C GLU A 59 12.70 1.03 -2.65
N LEU A 60 12.09 -0.08 -3.07
CA LEU A 60 10.84 -0.58 -2.50
C LEU A 60 11.18 -1.59 -1.40
N VAL A 61 10.56 -1.44 -0.24
CA VAL A 61 10.84 -2.29 0.93
C VAL A 61 9.94 -3.53 0.96
N ALA A 62 8.74 -3.43 0.36
CA ALA A 62 7.83 -4.55 0.20
C ALA A 62 7.01 -4.38 -1.08
N GLN A 63 6.71 -5.51 -1.72
CA GLN A 63 5.80 -5.60 -2.85
C GLN A 63 4.95 -6.85 -2.71
N PHE A 64 3.63 -6.69 -2.76
CA PHE A 64 2.69 -7.81 -2.71
C PHE A 64 1.50 -7.53 -3.63
N SER A 65 0.74 -8.58 -3.92
CA SER A 65 -0.41 -8.51 -4.83
C SER A 65 -1.49 -9.46 -4.37
N GLU A 66 -2.70 -8.93 -4.21
CA GLU A 66 -3.87 -9.70 -3.84
C GLU A 66 -4.91 -9.71 -4.96
N GLU A 67 -5.95 -10.52 -4.79
CA GLU A 67 -7.06 -10.59 -5.73
C GLU A 67 -7.70 -9.21 -5.96
N TYR A 68 -8.12 -8.97 -7.20
CA TYR A 68 -8.90 -7.78 -7.53
C TYR A 68 -10.36 -7.94 -7.12
N SER A 69 -10.60 -7.80 -5.82
CA SER A 69 -11.91 -7.88 -5.19
C SER A 69 -11.96 -7.01 -3.93
N ALA A 70 -13.14 -6.86 -3.33
CA ALA A 70 -13.27 -6.19 -2.05
C ALA A 70 -12.53 -6.96 -0.95
N GLU A 71 -12.60 -8.30 -0.99
CA GLU A 71 -11.88 -9.18 -0.07
C GLU A 71 -10.37 -9.08 -0.25
N GLY A 72 -9.89 -8.98 -1.50
CA GLY A 72 -8.47 -8.77 -1.79
C GLY A 72 -7.96 -7.40 -1.36
N LEU A 73 -8.82 -6.37 -1.37
CA LEU A 73 -8.51 -5.07 -0.77
C LEU A 73 -8.32 -5.19 0.75
N GLU A 74 -9.20 -5.92 1.44
CA GLU A 74 -9.04 -6.17 2.88
C GLU A 74 -7.77 -6.99 3.19
N ALA A 75 -7.42 -7.96 2.33
CA ALA A 75 -6.14 -8.68 2.44
C ALA A 75 -4.93 -7.75 2.26
N CYS A 76 -4.97 -6.86 1.26
CA CYS A 76 -3.97 -5.82 1.06
C CYS A 76 -3.80 -4.93 2.30
N ILE A 77 -4.91 -4.56 2.96
CA ILE A 77 -4.90 -3.78 4.19
C ILE A 77 -4.24 -4.54 5.33
N ALA A 78 -4.54 -5.83 5.47
CA ALA A 78 -3.94 -6.68 6.49
C ALA A 78 -2.42 -6.78 6.31
N ASP A 79 -1.94 -6.98 5.09
CA ASP A 79 -0.50 -7.06 4.81
C ASP A 79 0.20 -5.71 4.95
N LEU A 80 -0.45 -4.62 4.49
CA LEU A 80 0.05 -3.27 4.69
C LEU A 80 0.15 -2.92 6.19
N THR A 81 -0.78 -3.40 7.00
CA THR A 81 -0.75 -3.23 8.46
C THR A 81 0.43 -3.96 9.09
N LYS A 82 0.76 -5.18 8.64
CA LYS A 82 1.94 -5.92 9.11
C LYS A 82 3.23 -5.16 8.78
N GLU A 83 3.36 -4.66 7.54
CA GLU A 83 4.51 -3.86 7.12
C GLU A 83 4.64 -2.57 7.94
N PHE A 84 3.51 -1.93 8.25
CA PHE A 84 3.51 -0.73 9.07
C PHE A 84 3.92 -0.99 10.53
N GLU A 85 3.49 -2.10 11.12
CA GLU A 85 3.98 -2.51 12.44
C GLU A 85 5.48 -2.80 12.42
N HIS A 86 5.98 -3.47 11.37
CA HIS A 86 7.41 -3.67 11.19
C HIS A 86 8.16 -2.32 11.08
N PHE A 87 7.64 -1.39 10.30
CA PHE A 87 8.18 -0.03 10.19
C PHE A 87 8.24 0.71 11.53
N LYS A 88 7.24 0.57 12.40
CA LYS A 88 7.24 1.20 13.72
C LYS A 88 8.41 0.73 14.58
N GLU A 89 8.78 -0.54 14.52
CA GLU A 89 9.95 -1.06 15.25
C GLU A 89 11.25 -0.51 14.65
N ILE A 90 11.39 -0.52 13.31
CA ILE A 90 12.56 0.08 12.65
C ILE A 90 12.69 1.57 13.01
N ARG A 91 11.57 2.31 13.08
CA ARG A 91 11.57 3.73 13.43
C ARG A 91 12.07 3.98 14.83
N LYS A 92 11.73 3.14 15.80
CA LYS A 92 12.25 3.25 17.18
C LYS A 92 13.77 3.06 17.22
N GLU A 93 14.30 2.16 16.40
CA GLU A 93 15.73 1.86 16.36
C GLU A 93 16.54 2.91 15.58
N LYS A 94 16.03 3.39 14.44
CA LYS A 94 16.77 4.23 13.49
C LYS A 94 16.48 5.73 13.60
N GLY A 95 15.41 6.15 14.29
CA GLY A 95 15.11 7.56 14.53
C GLY A 95 14.79 8.35 13.26
N PHE A 96 13.80 7.88 12.48
CA PHE A 96 13.19 8.69 11.41
C PHE A 96 12.29 9.79 11.97
#